data_AF-A0A0V1GIW4-F1
#
_entry.id   AF-A0A0V1GIW4-F1
#
_cell.length_a   1.000
_cell.length_b   1.000
_cell.length_c   1.000
_cell.angle_alpha   90.00
_cell.angle_beta   90.00
_cell.angle_gamma   90.00
#
_symmetry.space_group_name_H-M   'P 1'
#
loop_
_entity.id
_entity.type
_entity.pdbx_description
1 polymer ?
#
loop_
_entity_poly.entity_id
_entity_poly.type
_entity_poly.pdbx_seq_one_letter_code
_entity_poly.pdbx_strand_id
1 'polypeptide(L)'
;LLDVAIVFENTAAAFVDARIRKWAHYEKEILAYRLQGYSVTYDAIVVGSLGTWDPKNDAILKRIGVVSERYLRLMKVLVVSEMLEHSSRIYRRHLGLRDLLPKTGTNRRPVGTTETDPPGGDLR
;
A
#
# COMPACT_ATOMS: atom_id res chain seq x y z
N LEU A 1 10.01 -0.73 6.79
CA LEU A 1 9.61 0.18 5.69
C LEU A 1 8.66 -0.57 4.78
N LEU A 2 7.50 0.00 4.49
CA LEU A 2 6.50 -0.60 3.61
C LEU A 2 6.09 0.45 2.59
N ASP A 3 6.16 0.11 1.32
CA ASP A 3 5.80 1.01 0.23
C ASP A 3 4.88 0.29 -0.76
N VAL A 4 4.17 1.04 -1.61
CA VAL A 4 3.25 0.50 -2.60
C VAL A 4 3.82 0.68 -4.01
N ALA A 5 3.68 -0.36 -4.83
CA ALA A 5 4.00 -0.32 -6.25
C ALA A 5 2.79 -0.72 -7.08
N ILE A 6 2.41 0.16 -8.01
CA ILE A 6 1.39 -0.10 -9.00
C ILE A 6 2.09 -0.47 -10.31
N VAL A 7 1.71 -1.59 -10.92
CA VAL A 7 2.37 -2.11 -12.11
C VAL A 7 1.35 -2.45 -13.18
N PHE A 8 1.71 -2.26 -14.45
CA PHE A 8 0.92 -2.84 -15.54
C PHE A 8 1.12 -4.37 -15.54
N GLU A 9 0.05 -5.12 -15.32
CA GLU A 9 0.07 -6.55 -15.01
C GLU A 9 0.21 -7.47 -16.24
N ASN A 10 1.05 -7.09 -17.20
CA ASN A 10 1.24 -7.84 -18.45
C ASN A 10 1.97 -9.18 -18.26
N THR A 11 2.77 -9.35 -17.21
CA THR A 11 3.54 -10.57 -16.94
C THR A 11 3.89 -10.66 -15.45
N ALA A 12 4.04 -11.88 -14.91
CA ALA A 12 4.50 -12.11 -13.54
C ALA A 12 5.89 -11.47 -13.26
N ALA A 13 6.75 -11.36 -14.28
CA ALA A 13 8.04 -10.68 -14.18
C ALA A 13 7.89 -9.21 -13.77
N ALA A 14 6.85 -8.50 -14.25
CA ALA A 14 6.63 -7.10 -13.94
C ALA A 14 6.44 -6.86 -12.43
N PHE A 15 5.81 -7.83 -11.73
CA PHE A 15 5.62 -7.78 -10.28
C PHE A 15 6.95 -7.95 -9.53
N VAL A 16 7.77 -8.90 -9.99
CA VAL A 16 9.11 -9.14 -9.41
C VAL A 16 10.00 -7.92 -9.62
N ASP A 17 10.05 -7.39 -10.84
CA ASP A 17 10.86 -6.23 -11.20
C ASP A 17 10.42 -4.98 -10.42
N ALA A 18 9.11 -4.83 -10.16
CA ALA A 18 8.61 -3.75 -9.34
C ALA A 18 9.12 -3.84 -7.90
N ARG A 19 9.15 -5.04 -7.29
CA ARG A 19 9.75 -5.23 -5.96
C ARG A 19 11.23 -4.90 -5.97
N ILE A 20 11.98 -5.39 -6.96
CA ILE A 20 13.42 -5.16 -7.06
C ILE A 20 13.72 -3.67 -7.21
N ARG A 21 13.02 -2.96 -8.10
CA ARG A 21 13.20 -1.52 -8.29
C ARG A 21 12.90 -0.73 -7.01
N LYS A 22 11.84 -1.12 -6.30
CA LYS A 22 11.45 -0.51 -5.03
C LYS A 22 12.49 -0.79 -3.94
N TRP A 23 12.99 -2.02 -3.83
CA TRP A 23 14.12 -2.34 -2.93
C TRP A 23 15.34 -1.49 -3.22
N ALA A 24 15.77 -1.43 -4.49
CA ALA A 24 16.93 -0.66 -4.91
C ALA A 24 16.76 0.85 -4.62
N HIS A 25 15.54 1.37 -4.72
CA HIS A 25 15.26 2.77 -4.38
C HIS A 25 15.51 3.09 -2.91
N TYR A 26 15.16 2.18 -1.99
CA TYR A 26 15.29 2.39 -0.54
C TYR A 26 16.56 1.79 0.08
N GLU A 27 17.47 1.26 -0.73
CA GLU A 27 18.65 0.55 -0.23
C GLU A 27 19.49 1.42 0.70
N LYS A 28 19.68 2.69 0.34
CA LYS A 28 20.47 3.64 1.13
C LYS A 28 19.85 3.91 2.49
N GLU A 29 18.54 4.11 2.55
CA GLU A 29 17.77 4.35 3.76
C GLU A 29 17.76 3.12 4.66
N ILE A 30 17.55 1.93 4.08
CA ILE A 30 17.62 0.66 4.81
C ILE A 30 18.98 0.50 5.48
N LEU A 31 20.06 0.78 4.77
CA LEU A 31 21.43 0.71 5.31
C LEU A 31 21.65 1.76 6.39
N ALA A 32 21.22 3.01 6.18
CA ALA A 32 21.36 4.08 7.17
C ALA A 32 20.67 3.73 8.49
N TYR A 33 19.43 3.24 8.43
CA TYR A 33 18.71 2.80 9.64
C TYR A 33 19.37 1.59 10.32
N ARG A 34 19.90 0.63 9.55
CA ARG A 34 20.64 -0.50 10.11
C ARG A 34 21.92 -0.06 10.82
N LEU A 35 22.65 0.90 10.26
CA LEU A 35 23.85 1.48 10.89
C LEU A 35 23.53 2.22 12.19
N GLN A 36 22.33 2.78 12.31
CA GLN A 36 21.82 3.38 13.56
C GLN A 36 21.39 2.33 14.60
N GLY A 37 21.52 1.04 14.31
CA GLY A 37 21.19 -0.06 15.22
C GLY A 37 19.75 -0.57 15.10
N TYR A 38 18.96 -0.09 14.14
CA TYR A 38 17.60 -0.58 13.93
C TYR A 38 17.57 -1.91 13.16
N SER A 39 16.68 -2.80 13.57
CA SER A 39 16.29 -3.95 12.75
C SER A 39 15.30 -3.51 11.68
N VAL A 40 15.73 -3.49 10.42
CA VAL A 40 14.92 -3.01 9.29
C VAL A 40 14.51 -4.15 8.37
N THR A 41 13.21 -4.38 8.29
CA THR A 41 12.57 -5.17 7.23
C THR A 41 11.93 -4.23 6.21
N TYR A 42 12.24 -4.44 4.94
CA TYR A 42 11.67 -3.72 3.81
C TYR A 42 10.90 -4.68 2.92
N ASP A 43 9.73 -4.27 2.44
CA ASP A 43 9.11 -4.89 1.28
C ASP A 43 8.13 -3.92 0.61
N ALA A 44 7.71 -4.26 -0.61
CA ALA A 44 6.70 -3.53 -1.36
C ALA A 44 5.35 -4.28 -1.37
N ILE A 45 4.23 -3.56 -1.24
CA ILE A 45 2.91 -4.07 -1.64
C ILE A 45 2.77 -3.84 -3.13
N VAL A 46 2.73 -4.92 -3.90
CA VAL A 46 2.60 -4.83 -5.37
C VAL A 46 1.17 -5.12 -5.79
N VAL A 47 0.59 -4.19 -6.53
CA VAL A 47 -0.77 -4.27 -7.06
C VAL A 47 -0.73 -3.99 -8.56
N GLY A 48 -1.39 -4.84 -9.33
CA GLY A 48 -1.57 -4.66 -10.75
C GLY A 48 -2.61 -3.60 -11.06
N SER A 49 -2.43 -2.86 -12.15
CA SER A 49 -3.31 -1.76 -12.52
C SER A 49 -4.72 -2.19 -12.90
N LEU A 50 -4.94 -3.48 -13.21
CA LEU A 50 -6.27 -4.05 -13.47
C LEU A 50 -6.80 -4.83 -12.26
N GLY A 51 -6.19 -4.62 -11.08
CA GLY A 51 -6.68 -5.16 -9.81
C GLY A 51 -6.04 -6.48 -9.39
N THR A 52 -4.99 -6.96 -10.08
CA THR A 52 -4.28 -8.15 -9.63
C THR A 52 -3.53 -7.88 -8.33
N TRP A 53 -3.71 -8.74 -7.34
CA TRP A 53 -3.00 -8.69 -6.05
C TRP A 53 -1.86 -9.70 -6.03
N ASP A 54 -0.63 -9.26 -5.77
CA ASP A 54 0.51 -10.17 -5.64
C ASP A 54 0.36 -11.08 -4.41
N PRO A 55 0.34 -12.42 -4.55
CA PRO A 55 0.30 -13.35 -3.42
C PRO A 55 1.44 -13.13 -2.41
N LYS A 56 2.60 -12.60 -2.83
CA LYS A 56 3.71 -12.30 -1.92
C LYS A 56 3.36 -11.22 -0.89
N ASN A 57 2.42 -10.32 -1.19
CA ASN A 57 1.93 -9.32 -0.23
C ASN A 57 1.40 -10.00 1.04
N ASP A 58 0.70 -11.14 0.90
CA ASP A 58 0.09 -11.84 2.03
C ASP A 58 1.15 -12.38 2.99
N ALA A 59 2.24 -12.93 2.44
CA ALA A 59 3.34 -13.47 3.23
C ALA A 59 4.01 -12.38 4.07
N ILE A 60 4.20 -11.19 3.49
CA ILE A 60 4.83 -10.04 4.16
C ILE A 60 3.92 -9.49 5.25
N LEU A 61 2.65 -9.24 4.92
CA LEU A 61 1.68 -8.68 5.86
C LEU A 61 1.46 -9.61 7.07
N LYS A 62 1.49 -10.93 6.85
CA LYS A 62 1.51 -11.92 7.92
C LYS A 62 2.81 -11.88 8.74
N ARG A 63 3.96 -11.79 8.07
CA ARG A 63 5.28 -11.76 8.72
C ARG A 63 5.48 -10.54 9.62
N ILE A 64 5.01 -9.37 9.23
CA ILE A 64 5.11 -8.16 10.05
C ILE A 64 4.14 -8.17 11.25
N GLY A 65 3.19 -9.11 11.30
CA GLY A 65 2.28 -9.30 12.44
C GLY A 65 1.23 -8.20 12.63
N VAL A 66 1.15 -7.22 11.73
CA VAL A 66 0.28 -6.04 11.87
C VAL A 66 -1.19 -6.34 11.56
N VAL A 67 -1.47 -7.43 10.82
CA VAL A 67 -2.77 -7.65 10.19
C VAL A 67 -3.32 -9.04 10.49
N SER A 68 -4.53 -9.12 11.09
CA SER A 68 -5.27 -10.38 11.23
C SER A 68 -5.69 -10.93 9.86
N GLU A 69 -5.88 -12.25 9.74
CA GLU A 69 -6.28 -12.86 8.47
C GLU A 69 -7.61 -12.30 7.92
N ARG A 70 -8.55 -11.97 8.82
CA ARG A 70 -9.82 -11.32 8.46
C ARG A 70 -9.58 -9.92 7.90
N TYR A 71 -8.72 -9.13 8.54
CA TYR A 71 -8.39 -7.78 8.07
C TYR A 71 -7.57 -7.81 6.78
N LEU A 72 -6.71 -8.82 6.57
CA LEU A 72 -5.98 -9.01 5.32
C LEU A 72 -6.91 -9.17 4.12
N ARG A 73 -7.96 -10.00 4.27
CA ARG A 73 -8.99 -10.16 3.24
C ARG A 73 -9.69 -8.85 2.92
N LEU A 74 -10.06 -8.08 3.93
CA LEU A 74 -10.69 -6.76 3.75
C LEU A 74 -9.74 -5.78 3.07
N MET A 75 -8.49 -5.69 3.54
CA MET A 75 -7.46 -4.82 2.97
C MET A 75 -7.25 -5.10 1.48
N LYS A 76 -7.14 -6.38 1.10
CA LYS A 76 -7.03 -6.79 -0.30
C LYS A 76 -8.19 -6.26 -1.15
N VAL A 77 -9.44 -6.42 -0.68
CA VAL A 77 -10.63 -5.93 -1.39
C VAL A 77 -10.61 -4.41 -1.51
N LEU A 78 -10.29 -3.69 -0.44
CA LEU A 78 -10.26 -2.22 -0.43
C LEU A 78 -9.18 -1.67 -1.38
N VAL A 79 -7.96 -2.20 -1.30
CA VAL A 79 -6.84 -1.78 -2.13
C VAL A 79 -7.12 -2.05 -3.61
N VAL A 80 -7.62 -3.25 -3.94
CA VAL A 80 -7.96 -3.60 -5.34
C VAL A 80 -9.10 -2.73 -5.87
N SER A 81 -10.13 -2.47 -5.06
CA SER A 81 -11.26 -1.63 -5.48
C SER A 81 -10.84 -0.19 -5.74
N GLU A 82 -10.01 0.38 -4.85
CA GLU A 82 -9.43 1.72 -5.04
C GLU A 82 -8.57 1.78 -6.30
N MET A 83 -7.74 0.76 -6.53
CA MET A 83 -6.88 0.68 -7.72
C MET A 83 -7.72 0.63 -9.00
N LEU A 84 -8.76 -0.19 -9.03
CA LEU A 84 -9.67 -0.29 -10.18
C LEU A 84 -10.41 1.03 -10.43
N GLU A 85 -10.94 1.67 -9.39
CA GLU A 85 -11.58 2.98 -9.49
C GLU A 85 -10.60 4.02 -10.07
N HIS A 86 -9.37 4.03 -9.55
CA HIS A 86 -8.33 4.95 -9.98
C HIS A 86 -7.91 4.73 -11.45
N SER A 87 -7.58 3.49 -11.82
CA SER A 87 -7.23 3.11 -13.20
C SER A 87 -8.36 3.43 -14.17
N SER A 88 -9.60 3.09 -13.80
CA SER A 88 -10.77 3.31 -14.63
C SER A 88 -11.05 4.80 -14.85
N ARG A 89 -10.82 5.64 -13.83
CA ARG A 89 -10.89 7.11 -13.94
C ARG A 89 -9.83 7.66 -14.89
N ILE A 90 -8.58 7.20 -14.80
CA ILE A 90 -7.52 7.60 -15.73
C ILE A 90 -7.90 7.23 -17.16
N TYR A 91 -8.36 6.00 -17.37
CA TYR A 91 -8.76 5.50 -18.69
C TYR A 91 -9.93 6.30 -19.29
N ARG A 92 -10.99 6.55 -18.52
CA ARG A 92 -12.13 7.37 -18.99
C ARG A 92 -11.72 8.79 -19.36
N ARG A 93 -10.89 9.41 -18.51
CA ARG A 93 -10.34 10.75 -18.80
C ARG A 93 -9.54 10.76 -20.10
N HIS A 94 -8.73 9.72 -20.33
CA HIS A 94 -7.95 9.59 -21.56
C HIS A 94 -8.84 9.48 -22.81
N LEU A 95 -9.99 8.81 -22.70
CA LEU A 95 -10.99 8.71 -23.78
C LEU A 95 -11.88 9.97 -23.93
N GLY A 96 -11.68 11.01 -23.12
CA GLY A 96 -12.54 12.20 -23.12
C GLY A 96 -13.95 11.95 -22.57
N LEU A 97 -14.17 10.81 -21.90
CA LEU A 97 -15.43 10.51 -21.24
C LEU A 97 -15.52 11.31 -19.94
N ARG A 98 -16.66 11.99 -19.71
CA ARG A 98 -16.93 12.66 -18.44
C ARG A 98 -17.04 11.63 -17.33
N ASP A 99 -16.61 11.99 -16.13
CA ASP A 99 -16.82 11.18 -14.93
C ASP A 99 -18.33 11.06 -14.68
N LEU A 100 -18.91 9.93 -15.07
CA LEU A 100 -20.33 9.62 -14.85
C LEU A 100 -20.60 9.17 -13.41
N LEU A 101 -19.55 8.78 -12.69
CA LEU A 101 -19.65 8.45 -11.27
C LEU A 101 -19.74 9.75 -10.49
N PRO A 102 -20.77 9.94 -9.65
CA PRO A 102 -20.78 11.05 -8.71
C PRO A 102 -19.50 10.99 -7.90
N LYS A 103 -18.85 12.14 -7.69
CA LYS A 103 -17.72 12.23 -6.77
C LYS A 103 -18.18 11.61 -5.46
N THR A 104 -17.66 10.44 -5.11
CA THR A 104 -17.82 9.78 -3.82
C THR A 104 -17.07 10.59 -2.77
N GLY A 105 -17.48 11.84 -2.60
CA GLY A 105 -17.02 12.73 -1.56
C GLY A 105 -17.70 12.35 -0.24
N THR A 106 -16.90 12.41 0.81
CA THR A 106 -17.28 12.75 2.20
C THR A 106 -17.85 11.69 3.14
N ASN A 107 -17.87 10.39 2.85
CA ASN A 107 -18.31 9.39 3.86
C ASN A 107 -17.39 8.17 4.09
N ARG A 108 -16.14 8.22 3.63
CA ARG A 108 -15.13 7.26 4.12
C ARG A 108 -14.68 7.76 5.50
N ARG A 109 -15.20 7.15 6.57
CA ARG A 109 -14.74 7.41 7.94
C ARG A 109 -13.22 7.24 7.96
N PRO A 110 -12.44 8.15 8.54
CA PRO A 110 -11.02 7.91 8.76
C PRO A 110 -10.91 6.62 9.58
N VAL A 111 -10.17 5.64 9.06
CA VAL A 111 -9.78 4.46 9.84
C VAL A 111 -8.89 5.01 10.94
N GLY A 112 -9.39 4.99 12.18
CA GLY A 112 -8.74 5.62 13.32
C GLY A 112 -7.28 5.17 13.42
N THR A 113 -6.37 6.10 13.16
CA THR A 113 -5.06 6.07 13.79
C THR A 113 -5.33 6.29 15.28
N THR A 114 -5.02 5.30 16.10
CA THR A 114 -4.91 5.49 17.54
C THR A 114 -3.83 6.54 17.77
N GLU A 115 -4.23 7.80 17.92
CA GLU A 115 -3.45 8.79 18.64
C GLU A 115 -3.25 8.22 20.04
N THR A 116 -2.01 7.84 20.31
CA THR A 116 -1.55 7.66 21.68
C THR A 116 -1.25 9.05 22.18
N ASP A 117 -2.17 9.62 22.95
CA ASP A 117 -1.88 10.81 23.74
C ASP A 117 -0.63 10.54 24.60
N PRO A 118 0.33 11.47 24.69
CA PRO A 118 1.43 11.33 25.61
C PRO A 118 0.89 11.44 27.05
N PRO A 119 1.49 10.73 28.02
CA PRO A 119 1.06 10.84 29.41
C PRO A 119 1.28 12.27 29.89
N GLY A 120 0.20 12.95 30.24
CA GLY A 120 0.23 14.26 30.88
C GLY A 120 1.09 14.18 32.14
N GLY A 121 2.22 14.88 32.13
CA GLY A 121 3.07 15.01 33.30
C GLY A 121 2.40 15.93 34.31
N ASP A 122 2.12 15.37 35.49
CA ASP A 122 1.98 16.11 36.73
C ASP A 122 3.23 16.97 36.96
N LEU A 123 3.07 18.29 37.02
CA LEU A 123 3.97 19.14 37.77
C LEU A 123 3.14 20.13 38.59
N ARG A 124 3.48 20.13 39.87
CA ARG A 124 2.91 20.89 40.98
C ARG A 124 3.04 22.39 40.81
#